data_AF-A0A176EWK4-F1
#
_entry.id   AF-A0A176EWK4-F1
#
_cell.length_a   1.000
_cell.length_b   1.000
_cell.length_c   1.000
_cell.angle_alpha   90.00
_cell.angle_beta   90.00
_cell.angle_gamma   90.00
#
_symmetry.space_group_name_H-M   'P 1'
#
loop_
_entity.id
_entity.type
_entity.pdbx_description
1 polymer ?
#
loop_
_entity_poly.entity_id
_entity_poly.type
_entity_poly.pdbx_seq_one_letter_code
_entity_poly.pdbx_strand_id
1 'polypeptide(L)'
;GHGPTPPHPNWPSNAKIAVQFVLNYEEGGENCLLHGDAASEAFLSEIPGAQPWPGQRHWNMESVYEYGARAGFWRLHRLFTGYDMPLTVYGVATALARSPEQVKAMQAAQWEIASHGLKWIDYKDHTPEAERADMLEAIRLHTLVTGDKPSGWYTGRCSVNTVPLAAETGQFAYISDTYADDLPYWVNLSGRDQLIIPYTLDCNDMRFATPQGFNSGDQFFAYLRDSFDALYAEGEAGAPKMLSIGLHCRLIGRPGRVMALQRFLDHVAARDGVWVARRIDIARHWAETHPPEPLDRPSEMDRASFVSRFGGIFEHSPWVAEDAYDLELGPAHDCATGLASAMARAFRAAPPDKRRAVLNAHPDLAGKLASAGRLTSESTAEQASAGLDMLTDDERATFTR
;
A
#
# COMPACT_ATOMS: atom_id res chain seq x y z
N GLY A 1 -7.92 2.13 -4.95
CA GLY A 1 -7.96 1.88 -3.50
C GLY A 1 -9.38 1.50 -3.11
N HIS A 2 -9.67 1.47 -1.82
CA HIS A 2 -10.94 0.95 -1.31
C HIS A 2 -12.17 1.86 -1.52
N GLY A 3 -11.97 3.11 -1.95
CA GLY A 3 -13.08 4.06 -2.17
C GLY A 3 -13.70 4.52 -0.85
N PRO A 4 -14.99 4.94 -0.83
CA PRO A 4 -15.62 5.51 0.35
C PRO A 4 -15.96 4.49 1.44
N THR A 5 -15.97 3.21 1.12
CA THR A 5 -16.36 2.13 2.05
C THR A 5 -15.24 1.08 2.12
N PRO A 6 -14.19 1.32 2.92
CA PRO A 6 -13.13 0.35 3.10
C PRO A 6 -13.63 -0.94 3.76
N PRO A 7 -13.00 -2.09 3.47
CA PRO A 7 -13.35 -3.35 4.11
C PRO A 7 -13.11 -3.25 5.62
N HIS A 8 -14.02 -3.83 6.41
CA HIS A 8 -13.82 -3.90 7.85
C HIS A 8 -12.71 -4.93 8.15
N PRO A 9 -11.58 -4.52 8.74
CA PRO A 9 -10.40 -5.36 8.80
C PRO A 9 -10.55 -6.55 9.76
N ASN A 10 -11.57 -6.54 10.62
CA ASN A 10 -11.84 -7.60 11.60
C ASN A 10 -10.62 -7.92 12.49
N TRP A 11 -9.88 -6.89 12.91
CA TRP A 11 -8.67 -7.07 13.71
C TRP A 11 -8.91 -7.97 14.92
N PRO A 12 -7.90 -8.77 15.34
CA PRO A 12 -8.01 -9.65 16.48
C PRO A 12 -8.59 -8.95 17.72
N SER A 13 -9.44 -9.66 18.46
CA SER A 13 -10.11 -9.15 19.65
C SER A 13 -10.96 -7.89 19.41
N ASN A 14 -11.44 -7.69 18.17
CA ASN A 14 -12.23 -6.52 17.76
C ASN A 14 -11.51 -5.19 18.01
N ALA A 15 -10.18 -5.18 17.81
CA ALA A 15 -9.37 -4.00 18.01
C ALA A 15 -9.83 -2.83 17.12
N LYS A 16 -9.83 -1.63 17.69
CA LYS A 16 -10.21 -0.38 17.03
C LYS A 16 -9.11 0.18 16.14
N ILE A 17 -7.87 -0.23 16.41
CA ILE A 17 -6.71 0.15 15.61
C ILE A 17 -5.65 -0.94 15.72
N ALA A 18 -4.95 -1.19 14.61
CA ALA A 18 -3.71 -1.98 14.60
C ALA A 18 -2.51 -1.03 14.59
N VAL A 19 -1.69 -1.02 15.64
CA VAL A 19 -0.48 -0.19 15.72
C VAL A 19 0.73 -1.05 15.35
N GLN A 20 1.49 -0.62 14.34
CA GLN A 20 2.59 -1.37 13.77
C GLN A 20 3.88 -0.54 13.85
N PHE A 21 4.75 -0.88 14.80
CA PHE A 21 6.06 -0.22 14.94
C PHE A 21 7.10 -0.84 14.00
N VAL A 22 7.81 0.01 13.26
CA VAL A 22 8.93 -0.39 12.40
C VAL A 22 10.22 0.19 12.95
N LEU A 23 11.19 -0.68 13.23
CA LEU A 23 12.56 -0.28 13.55
C LEU A 23 13.47 -0.54 12.35
N ASN A 24 13.90 0.52 11.67
CA ASN A 24 14.87 0.44 10.60
C ASN A 24 16.26 0.18 11.19
N TYR A 25 16.92 -0.87 10.68
CA TYR A 25 18.30 -1.22 11.02
C TYR A 25 19.16 -1.14 9.77
N GLU A 26 19.79 0.01 9.60
CA GLU A 26 20.49 0.43 8.39
C GLU A 26 21.98 0.70 8.65
N GLU A 27 22.34 0.90 9.92
CA GLU A 27 23.67 1.24 10.38
C GLU A 27 24.68 0.12 10.05
N GLY A 28 25.63 0.42 9.16
CA GLY A 28 26.59 -0.51 8.56
C GLY A 28 26.21 -0.96 7.13
N GLY A 29 25.08 -0.50 6.61
CA GLY A 29 24.58 -0.77 5.26
C GLY A 29 24.41 0.48 4.39
N GLU A 30 24.66 1.67 4.92
CA GLU A 30 24.62 2.96 4.22
C GLU A 30 25.78 3.17 3.23
N ASN A 31 25.75 4.27 2.48
CA ASN A 31 26.83 4.64 1.57
C ASN A 31 28.15 4.87 2.31
N CYS A 32 29.17 4.09 1.99
CA CYS A 32 30.52 4.25 2.52
C CYS A 32 31.56 3.68 1.55
N LEU A 33 32.70 4.36 1.42
CA LEU A 33 33.83 3.85 0.65
C LEU A 33 34.30 2.47 1.12
N LEU A 34 34.19 2.18 2.42
CA LEU A 34 34.54 0.86 2.98
C LEU A 34 33.59 -0.25 2.53
N HIS A 35 32.42 0.12 1.99
CA HIS A 35 31.42 -0.78 1.43
C HIS A 35 31.48 -0.85 -0.10
N GLY A 36 32.48 -0.19 -0.72
CA GLY A 36 32.64 -0.12 -2.16
C GLY A 36 31.85 0.99 -2.86
N ASP A 37 31.24 1.91 -2.12
CA ASP A 37 30.45 3.01 -2.72
C ASP A 37 31.34 4.16 -3.21
N ALA A 38 30.82 4.90 -4.19
CA ALA A 38 31.54 6.02 -4.80
C ALA A 38 31.67 7.26 -3.89
N ALA A 39 30.83 7.39 -2.86
CA ALA A 39 30.79 8.54 -1.98
C ALA A 39 30.34 8.16 -0.56
N SER A 40 30.53 9.08 0.38
CA SER A 40 29.96 8.99 1.72
C SER A 40 28.44 9.17 1.74
N GLU A 41 27.80 8.66 2.79
CA GLU A 41 26.40 8.92 3.09
C GLU A 41 26.12 10.41 3.36
N ALA A 42 24.89 10.82 3.06
CA ALA A 42 24.40 12.18 3.20
C ALA A 42 22.97 12.25 3.74
N PHE A 43 22.24 11.13 3.79
CA PHE A 43 20.84 11.07 4.14
C PHE A 43 20.62 10.67 5.60
N LEU A 44 19.49 11.13 6.17
CA LEU A 44 19.01 10.85 7.53
C LEU A 44 20.09 10.88 8.63
N SER A 45 20.62 12.06 8.88
CA SER A 45 21.65 12.30 9.90
C SER A 45 21.41 13.61 10.66
N GLU A 46 22.25 13.87 11.67
CA GLU A 46 22.28 15.15 12.41
C GLU A 46 22.90 16.31 11.61
N ILE A 47 23.20 16.11 10.32
CA ILE A 47 23.85 17.09 9.45
C ILE A 47 22.85 17.48 8.34
N PRO A 48 21.88 18.39 8.61
CA PRO A 48 20.93 18.83 7.62
C PRO A 48 21.62 19.38 6.37
N GLY A 49 21.19 18.92 5.20
CA GLY A 49 21.75 19.36 3.92
C GLY A 49 23.13 18.81 3.59
N ALA A 50 23.63 17.80 4.34
CA ALA A 50 24.83 17.07 3.96
C ALA A 50 24.76 16.63 2.49
N GLN A 51 25.90 16.70 1.82
CA GLN A 51 26.07 16.23 0.45
C GLN A 51 27.03 15.03 0.48
N PRO A 52 26.85 14.04 -0.40
CA PRO A 52 27.82 12.95 -0.54
C PRO A 52 29.20 13.52 -0.87
N TRP A 53 30.27 12.96 -0.30
CA TRP A 53 31.65 13.34 -0.62
C TRP A 53 32.26 12.29 -1.56
N PRO A 54 32.37 12.55 -2.87
CA PRO A 54 32.92 11.57 -3.81
C PRO A 54 34.36 11.20 -3.46
N GLY A 55 34.65 9.90 -3.47
CA GLY A 55 35.98 9.36 -3.19
C GLY A 55 36.51 9.64 -1.79
N GLN A 56 35.65 10.06 -0.85
CA GLN A 56 36.06 10.43 0.51
C GLN A 56 35.14 9.85 1.57
N ARG A 57 35.73 9.48 2.71
CA ARG A 57 35.00 9.13 3.92
C ARG A 57 34.52 10.39 4.63
N HIS A 58 33.35 10.31 5.26
CA HIS A 58 32.79 11.41 6.05
C HIS A 58 32.71 10.99 7.52
N TRP A 59 33.78 11.27 8.26
CA TRP A 59 33.94 10.84 9.65
C TRP A 59 32.74 11.17 10.54
N ASN A 60 32.22 12.40 10.45
CA ASN A 60 31.06 12.82 11.23
C ASN A 60 29.82 11.98 10.90
N MET A 61 29.56 11.74 9.60
CA MET A 61 28.45 10.91 9.15
C MET A 61 28.56 9.48 9.66
N GLU A 62 29.72 8.85 9.48
CA GLU A 62 29.97 7.48 9.96
C GLU A 62 29.73 7.38 11.47
N SER A 63 30.23 8.33 12.26
CA SER A 63 30.01 8.35 13.72
C SER A 63 28.53 8.57 14.13
N VAL A 64 27.74 9.26 13.29
CA VAL A 64 26.29 9.39 13.50
C VAL A 64 25.58 8.06 13.29
N TYR A 65 25.94 7.32 12.24
CA TYR A 65 25.41 5.98 11.98
C TYR A 65 25.86 4.99 13.06
N GLU A 66 27.14 4.99 13.43
CA GLU A 66 27.66 4.16 14.53
C GLU A 66 26.88 4.34 15.83
N TYR A 67 26.40 5.55 16.14
CA TYR A 67 25.56 5.79 17.32
C TYR A 67 24.30 4.90 17.33
N GLY A 68 23.66 4.71 16.18
CA GLY A 68 22.47 3.89 16.05
C GLY A 68 22.75 2.45 16.45
N ALA A 69 23.74 1.80 15.84
CA ALA A 69 24.12 0.42 16.16
C ALA A 69 24.68 0.26 17.59
N ARG A 70 25.46 1.22 18.08
CA ARG A 70 26.20 1.13 19.35
C ARG A 70 25.36 1.48 20.58
N ALA A 71 24.39 2.38 20.45
CA ALA A 71 23.66 2.92 21.61
C ALA A 71 22.16 3.07 21.36
N GLY A 72 21.77 3.57 20.19
CA GLY A 72 20.37 3.81 19.83
C GLY A 72 19.54 2.53 19.86
N PHE A 73 19.99 1.50 19.15
CA PHE A 73 19.36 0.17 19.10
C PHE A 73 19.11 -0.40 20.50
N TRP A 74 20.16 -0.46 21.34
CA TRP A 74 20.02 -1.05 22.68
C TRP A 74 19.07 -0.29 23.60
N ARG A 75 18.94 1.03 23.40
CA ARG A 75 17.95 1.83 24.13
C ARG A 75 16.53 1.49 23.69
N LEU A 76 16.30 1.39 22.39
CA LEU A 76 15.00 1.02 21.83
C LEU A 76 14.63 -0.42 22.15
N HIS A 77 15.58 -1.34 22.11
CA HIS A 77 15.40 -2.73 22.54
C HIS A 77 14.89 -2.82 23.98
N ARG A 78 15.57 -2.17 24.94
CA ARG A 78 15.10 -2.14 26.33
C ARG A 78 13.73 -1.48 26.49
N LEU A 79 13.46 -0.45 25.69
CA LEU A 79 12.17 0.23 25.72
C LEU A 79 11.05 -0.72 25.28
N PHE A 80 11.09 -1.24 24.06
CA PHE A 80 10.03 -2.10 23.53
C PHE A 80 9.87 -3.42 24.30
N THR A 81 10.97 -4.07 24.69
CA THR A 81 10.90 -5.28 25.53
C THR A 81 10.39 -5.01 26.94
N GLY A 82 10.62 -3.81 27.48
CA GLY A 82 10.03 -3.39 28.76
C GLY A 82 8.52 -3.15 28.70
N TYR A 83 8.00 -2.77 27.54
CA TYR A 83 6.56 -2.61 27.28
C TYR A 83 5.86 -3.89 26.83
N ASP A 84 6.62 -4.96 26.56
CA ASP A 84 6.13 -6.18 25.90
C ASP A 84 5.37 -5.88 24.59
N MET A 85 5.85 -4.87 23.86
CA MET A 85 5.27 -4.45 22.58
C MET A 85 6.15 -4.97 21.43
N PRO A 86 5.62 -5.84 20.55
CA PRO A 86 6.37 -6.34 19.42
C PRO A 86 6.55 -5.26 18.35
N LEU A 87 7.58 -5.42 17.52
CA LEU A 87 7.82 -4.59 16.35
C LEU A 87 8.34 -5.43 15.18
N THR A 88 8.39 -4.82 14.00
CA THR A 88 9.05 -5.37 12.81
C THR A 88 10.32 -4.58 12.54
N VAL A 89 11.43 -5.30 12.39
CA VAL A 89 12.70 -4.72 11.94
C VAL A 89 12.70 -4.67 10.42
N TYR A 90 13.00 -3.50 9.87
CA TYR A 90 13.40 -3.36 8.46
C TYR A 90 14.91 -3.42 8.42
N GLY A 91 15.42 -4.62 8.16
CA GLY A 91 16.85 -4.93 8.26
C GLY A 91 17.54 -4.93 6.92
N VAL A 92 18.48 -4.00 6.72
CA VAL A 92 19.37 -3.97 5.55
C VAL A 92 20.33 -5.15 5.67
N ALA A 93 20.39 -6.03 4.66
CA ALA A 93 21.08 -7.32 4.79
C ALA A 93 22.57 -7.17 5.15
N THR A 94 23.26 -6.17 4.58
CA THR A 94 24.66 -5.87 4.92
C THR A 94 24.83 -5.30 6.34
N ALA A 95 23.89 -4.49 6.83
CA ALA A 95 23.90 -3.98 8.20
C ALA A 95 23.69 -5.11 9.23
N LEU A 96 22.74 -6.01 8.95
CA LEU A 96 22.51 -7.21 9.77
C LEU A 96 23.76 -8.09 9.83
N ALA A 97 24.40 -8.34 8.68
CA ALA A 97 25.62 -9.16 8.60
C ALA A 97 26.78 -8.60 9.45
N ARG A 98 26.84 -7.27 9.62
CA ARG A 98 27.84 -6.59 10.44
C ARG A 98 27.48 -6.52 11.93
N SER A 99 26.27 -6.95 12.31
CA SER A 99 25.68 -6.69 13.63
C SER A 99 25.11 -7.95 14.31
N PRO A 100 25.91 -9.01 14.50
CA PRO A 100 25.40 -10.31 14.99
C PRO A 100 24.80 -10.24 16.40
N GLU A 101 25.28 -9.34 17.27
CA GLU A 101 24.70 -9.16 18.62
C GLU A 101 23.28 -8.58 18.56
N GLN A 102 23.06 -7.61 17.67
CA GLN A 102 21.77 -6.98 17.46
C GLN A 102 20.79 -7.96 16.82
N VAL A 103 21.22 -8.73 15.81
CA VAL A 103 20.40 -9.79 15.19
C VAL A 103 19.94 -10.80 16.24
N LYS A 104 20.86 -11.28 17.09
CA LYS A 104 20.52 -12.20 18.19
C LYS A 104 19.51 -11.59 19.16
N ALA A 105 19.63 -10.30 19.48
CA ALA A 105 18.69 -9.61 20.35
C ALA A 105 17.30 -9.46 19.71
N MET A 106 17.21 -9.11 18.43
CA MET A 106 15.96 -9.04 17.67
C MET A 106 15.23 -10.39 17.68
N GLN A 107 15.96 -11.49 17.44
CA GLN A 107 15.40 -12.85 17.47
C GLN A 107 14.95 -13.27 18.88
N ALA A 108 15.74 -12.95 19.91
CA ALA A 108 15.38 -13.25 21.29
C ALA A 108 14.12 -12.50 21.74
N ALA A 109 13.90 -11.29 21.23
CA ALA A 109 12.68 -10.50 21.44
C ALA A 109 11.50 -10.95 20.56
N GLN A 110 11.69 -11.97 19.71
CA GLN A 110 10.69 -12.50 18.77
C GLN A 110 10.11 -11.45 17.81
N TRP A 111 10.87 -10.40 17.55
CA TRP A 111 10.55 -9.40 16.54
C TRP A 111 10.62 -10.04 15.16
N GLU A 112 9.77 -9.57 14.24
CA GLU A 112 9.94 -9.92 12.83
C GLU A 112 11.19 -9.19 12.31
N ILE A 113 11.97 -9.85 11.45
CA ILE A 113 13.02 -9.21 10.66
C ILE A 113 12.64 -9.30 9.18
N ALA A 114 12.09 -8.22 8.64
CA ALA A 114 11.80 -8.09 7.21
C ALA A 114 13.02 -7.55 6.45
N SER A 115 13.07 -7.79 5.14
CA SER A 115 14.17 -7.30 4.31
C SER A 115 14.02 -5.81 4.03
N HIS A 116 15.10 -5.06 4.27
CA HIS A 116 15.23 -3.66 3.86
C HIS A 116 16.23 -3.46 2.71
N GLY A 117 16.31 -4.45 1.80
CA GLY A 117 17.27 -4.45 0.70
C GLY A 117 18.67 -4.92 1.08
N LEU A 118 19.56 -4.98 0.09
CA LEU A 118 20.95 -5.41 0.30
C LEU A 118 21.74 -4.33 1.02
N LYS A 119 21.57 -3.08 0.56
CA LYS A 119 22.19 -1.86 1.07
C LYS A 119 21.15 -0.76 1.17
N TRP A 120 21.43 0.21 2.02
CA TRP A 120 20.61 1.40 2.16
C TRP A 120 21.09 2.48 1.19
N ILE A 121 20.69 2.36 -0.08
CA ILE A 121 21.04 3.27 -1.17
C ILE A 121 19.79 3.71 -1.95
N ASP A 122 19.97 4.60 -2.93
CA ASP A 122 18.89 5.05 -3.82
C ASP A 122 18.84 4.16 -5.08
N TYR A 123 17.71 3.50 -5.31
CA TYR A 123 17.52 2.60 -6.44
C TYR A 123 16.90 3.30 -7.67
N LYS A 124 16.54 4.59 -7.61
CA LYS A 124 15.76 5.26 -8.67
C LYS A 124 16.34 5.14 -10.10
N ASP A 125 17.67 5.06 -10.22
CA ASP A 125 18.39 4.98 -11.51
C ASP A 125 18.94 3.56 -11.79
N HIS A 126 18.65 2.56 -10.95
CA HIS A 126 19.13 1.19 -11.17
C HIS A 126 18.39 0.55 -12.36
N THR A 127 19.11 -0.27 -13.13
CA THR A 127 18.44 -1.12 -14.13
C THR A 127 17.67 -2.25 -13.44
N PRO A 128 16.58 -2.76 -14.04
CA PRO A 128 15.83 -3.88 -13.48
C PRO A 128 16.71 -5.11 -13.16
N GLU A 129 17.73 -5.38 -13.97
CA GLU A 129 18.65 -6.51 -13.79
C GLU A 129 19.56 -6.31 -12.58
N ALA A 130 20.12 -5.11 -12.42
CA ALA A 130 20.99 -4.79 -11.29
C ALA A 130 20.20 -4.81 -9.96
N GLU A 131 19.00 -4.22 -9.97
CA GLU A 131 18.12 -4.22 -8.82
C GLU A 131 17.65 -5.64 -8.44
N ARG A 132 17.30 -6.48 -9.44
CA ARG A 132 16.97 -7.89 -9.20
C ARG A 132 18.15 -8.64 -8.59
N ALA A 133 19.37 -8.41 -9.07
CA ALA A 133 20.57 -9.05 -8.53
C ALA A 133 20.79 -8.68 -7.05
N ASP A 134 20.66 -7.40 -6.71
CA ASP A 134 20.74 -6.93 -5.33
C ASP A 134 19.65 -7.54 -4.46
N MET A 135 18.42 -7.64 -4.97
CA MET A 135 17.29 -8.22 -4.24
C MET A 135 17.52 -9.70 -3.91
N LEU A 136 17.98 -10.49 -4.89
CA LEU A 136 18.30 -11.90 -4.69
C LEU A 136 19.46 -12.08 -3.71
N GLU A 137 20.47 -11.22 -3.78
CA GLU A 137 21.60 -11.23 -2.85
C GLU A 137 21.18 -10.80 -1.44
N ALA A 138 20.28 -9.83 -1.31
CA ALA A 138 19.68 -9.43 -0.04
C ALA A 138 18.96 -10.60 0.61
N ILE A 139 18.11 -11.32 -0.14
CA ILE A 139 17.40 -12.51 0.34
C ILE A 139 18.40 -13.57 0.81
N ARG A 140 19.43 -13.85 0.00
CA ARG A 140 20.45 -14.86 0.32
C ARG A 140 21.20 -14.49 1.59
N LEU A 141 21.73 -13.28 1.69
CA LEU A 141 22.50 -12.81 2.85
C LEU A 141 21.64 -12.72 4.11
N HIS A 142 20.41 -12.19 3.99
CA HIS A 142 19.44 -12.16 5.09
C HIS A 142 19.21 -13.57 5.64
N THR A 143 18.99 -14.56 4.77
CA THR A 143 18.80 -15.97 5.16
C THR A 143 20.00 -16.51 5.91
N LEU A 144 21.22 -16.21 5.44
CA LEU A 144 22.44 -16.68 6.11
C LEU A 144 22.65 -16.05 7.49
N VAL A 145 22.28 -14.78 7.66
CA VAL A 145 22.51 -14.03 8.90
C VAL A 145 21.43 -14.30 9.94
N THR A 146 20.18 -14.41 9.52
CA THR A 146 19.02 -14.58 10.41
C THR A 146 18.60 -16.04 10.57
N GLY A 147 19.04 -16.94 9.69
CA GLY A 147 18.64 -18.34 9.67
C GLY A 147 17.34 -18.61 8.91
N ASP A 148 16.54 -17.58 8.60
CA ASP A 148 15.26 -17.70 7.90
C ASP A 148 15.18 -16.74 6.71
N LYS A 149 14.36 -17.11 5.73
CA LYS A 149 14.06 -16.21 4.60
C LYS A 149 13.20 -15.03 5.07
N PRO A 150 13.45 -13.79 4.58
CA PRO A 150 12.59 -12.65 4.90
C PRO A 150 11.18 -12.86 4.35
N SER A 151 10.17 -12.59 5.17
CA SER A 151 8.75 -12.67 4.82
C SER A 151 8.17 -11.37 4.25
N GLY A 152 8.81 -10.24 4.52
CA GLY A 152 8.40 -8.93 4.02
C GLY A 152 9.52 -8.21 3.29
N TRP A 153 9.14 -7.27 2.40
CA TRP A 153 10.07 -6.42 1.67
C TRP A 153 9.70 -4.94 1.76
N TYR A 154 10.73 -4.11 1.98
CA TYR A 154 10.67 -2.66 1.84
C TYR A 154 12.01 -2.13 1.33
N THR A 155 12.07 -1.37 0.24
CA THR A 155 13.31 -0.70 -0.20
C THR A 155 13.37 0.74 0.29
N GLY A 156 12.24 1.43 0.37
CA GLY A 156 12.14 2.85 0.71
C GLY A 156 12.48 3.76 -0.46
N ARG A 157 13.76 3.96 -0.76
CA ARG A 157 14.21 4.72 -1.93
C ARG A 157 14.24 3.81 -3.16
N CYS A 158 13.04 3.37 -3.56
CA CYS A 158 12.81 2.37 -4.58
C CYS A 158 12.86 2.95 -6.01
N SER A 159 13.04 2.07 -7.00
CA SER A 159 12.78 2.38 -8.41
C SER A 159 11.33 2.07 -8.76
N VAL A 160 10.90 2.38 -9.99
CA VAL A 160 9.58 1.95 -10.49
C VAL A 160 9.48 0.43 -10.69
N ASN A 161 10.61 -0.28 -10.70
CA ASN A 161 10.67 -1.71 -10.93
C ASN A 161 10.62 -2.51 -9.62
N THR A 162 10.93 -1.90 -8.47
CA THR A 162 11.13 -2.59 -7.19
C THR A 162 9.96 -3.49 -6.80
N VAL A 163 8.74 -2.94 -6.81
CA VAL A 163 7.54 -3.64 -6.36
C VAL A 163 7.19 -4.83 -7.28
N PRO A 164 7.16 -4.67 -8.62
CA PRO A 164 7.06 -5.81 -9.54
C PRO A 164 8.16 -6.85 -9.33
N LEU A 165 9.43 -6.44 -9.22
CA LEU A 165 10.56 -7.35 -9.02
C LEU A 165 10.43 -8.16 -7.73
N ALA A 166 10.02 -7.53 -6.63
CA ALA A 166 9.80 -8.20 -5.36
C ALA A 166 8.62 -9.18 -5.44
N ALA A 167 7.52 -8.80 -6.07
CA ALA A 167 6.37 -9.69 -6.27
C ALA A 167 6.72 -10.92 -7.13
N GLU A 168 7.53 -10.74 -8.18
CA GLU A 168 7.99 -11.82 -9.06
C GLU A 168 8.80 -12.91 -8.35
N THR A 169 9.47 -12.57 -7.24
CA THR A 169 10.17 -13.59 -6.42
C THR A 169 9.21 -14.65 -5.87
N GLY A 170 7.95 -14.28 -5.67
CA GLY A 170 6.93 -15.11 -5.03
C GLY A 170 7.22 -15.46 -3.57
N GLN A 171 8.22 -14.82 -2.96
CA GLN A 171 8.69 -15.14 -1.61
C GLN A 171 7.96 -14.34 -0.52
N PHE A 172 7.61 -13.08 -0.79
CA PHE A 172 7.16 -12.16 0.25
C PHE A 172 5.67 -12.29 0.52
N ALA A 173 5.32 -12.48 1.79
CA ALA A 173 3.95 -12.40 2.27
C ALA A 173 3.38 -10.99 2.13
N TYR A 174 4.22 -9.96 2.17
CA TYR A 174 3.82 -8.58 1.91
C TYR A 174 4.97 -7.71 1.37
N ILE A 175 4.61 -6.63 0.68
CA ILE A 175 5.51 -5.54 0.26
C ILE A 175 5.01 -4.22 0.84
N SER A 176 5.93 -3.33 1.23
CA SER A 176 5.58 -2.06 1.90
C SER A 176 6.08 -0.79 1.23
N ASP A 177 6.61 -0.87 0.01
CA ASP A 177 6.98 0.29 -0.82
C ASP A 177 5.75 1.02 -1.38
N THR A 178 4.85 1.44 -0.50
CA THR A 178 3.71 2.31 -0.78
C THR A 178 3.35 3.10 0.47
N TYR A 179 2.65 4.22 0.26
CA TYR A 179 2.20 5.15 1.30
C TYR A 179 0.74 5.56 1.07
N ALA A 180 -0.02 4.72 0.37
CA ALA A 180 -1.22 5.14 -0.36
C ALA A 180 -2.57 4.73 0.27
N ASP A 181 -2.57 4.13 1.47
CA ASP A 181 -3.80 3.70 2.14
C ASP A 181 -3.57 3.49 3.66
N ASP A 182 -4.65 3.43 4.43
CA ASP A 182 -4.64 3.15 5.88
C ASP A 182 -4.93 1.68 6.20
N LEU A 183 -5.10 0.85 5.16
CA LEU A 183 -5.32 -0.59 5.23
C LEU A 183 -4.45 -1.35 4.22
N PRO A 184 -4.14 -2.64 4.48
CA PRO A 184 -3.59 -3.51 3.46
C PRO A 184 -4.53 -3.66 2.25
N TYR A 185 -3.95 -3.99 1.10
CA TYR A 185 -4.71 -4.27 -0.12
C TYR A 185 -3.92 -5.20 -1.05
N TRP A 186 -4.65 -5.98 -1.86
CA TRP A 186 -4.05 -6.86 -2.86
C TRP A 186 -3.81 -6.13 -4.18
N VAL A 187 -2.65 -6.35 -4.78
CA VAL A 187 -2.35 -5.90 -6.15
C VAL A 187 -1.95 -7.10 -6.98
N ASN A 188 -2.57 -7.27 -8.14
CA ASN A 188 -2.10 -8.23 -9.13
C ASN A 188 -0.84 -7.67 -9.81
N LEU A 189 0.28 -8.35 -9.66
CA LEU A 189 1.57 -8.02 -10.27
C LEU A 189 2.10 -9.26 -10.98
N SER A 190 2.31 -9.14 -12.28
CA SER A 190 2.82 -10.26 -13.11
C SER A 190 1.99 -11.54 -12.97
N GLY A 191 0.66 -11.43 -12.86
CA GLY A 191 -0.26 -12.56 -12.73
C GLY A 191 -0.34 -13.17 -11.33
N ARG A 192 0.21 -12.51 -10.31
CA ARG A 192 0.17 -12.93 -8.90
C ARG A 192 -0.46 -11.85 -8.05
N ASP A 193 -1.36 -12.25 -7.15
CA ASP A 193 -1.84 -11.35 -6.10
C ASP A 193 -0.78 -11.21 -5.02
N GLN A 194 -0.27 -9.99 -4.88
CA GLN A 194 0.71 -9.59 -3.90
C GLN A 194 0.04 -8.69 -2.86
N LEU A 195 0.14 -9.06 -1.59
CA LEU A 195 -0.35 -8.21 -0.52
C LEU A 195 0.58 -7.01 -0.37
N ILE A 196 -0.03 -5.84 -0.33
CA ILE A 196 0.63 -4.57 -0.04
C ILE A 196 0.18 -4.13 1.35
N ILE A 197 1.14 -3.79 2.21
CA ILE A 197 0.89 -3.17 3.52
C ILE A 197 1.53 -1.78 3.51
N PRO A 198 0.74 -0.70 3.43
CA PRO A 198 1.28 0.66 3.35
C PRO A 198 2.09 1.09 4.56
N TYR A 199 3.22 1.73 4.28
CA TYR A 199 4.11 2.31 5.29
C TYR A 199 3.89 3.83 5.39
N THR A 200 4.77 4.54 6.11
CA THR A 200 4.63 5.96 6.42
C THR A 200 5.94 6.72 6.23
N LEU A 201 5.83 7.95 5.71
CA LEU A 201 6.92 8.95 5.70
C LEU A 201 6.61 10.15 6.61
N ASP A 202 5.43 10.18 7.22
CA ASP A 202 4.90 11.24 8.05
C ASP A 202 4.94 10.88 9.54
N CYS A 203 4.35 9.75 9.95
CA CYS A 203 4.47 9.12 11.26
C CYS A 203 5.82 8.42 11.40
N ASN A 204 6.90 9.13 11.08
CA ASN A 204 8.23 8.58 10.91
C ASN A 204 9.29 9.54 11.51
N ASP A 205 10.17 9.01 12.36
CA ASP A 205 11.22 9.80 13.00
C ASP A 205 12.30 10.28 12.01
N MET A 206 12.31 9.81 10.76
CA MET A 206 13.11 10.37 9.67
C MET A 206 12.89 11.88 9.54
N ARG A 207 11.70 12.35 9.94
CA ARG A 207 11.33 13.76 9.95
C ARG A 207 12.15 14.58 10.95
N PHE A 208 12.92 14.01 11.87
CA PHE A 208 13.91 14.78 12.61
C PHE A 208 15.12 15.22 11.77
N ALA A 209 15.30 14.62 10.58
CA ALA A 209 16.45 14.83 9.71
C ALA A 209 16.06 15.34 8.30
N THR A 210 14.82 15.82 8.12
CA THR A 210 14.35 16.40 6.84
C THR A 210 14.05 17.90 6.97
N PRO A 211 14.04 18.68 5.86
CA PRO A 211 13.95 20.15 5.93
C PRO A 211 12.73 20.72 6.66
N GLN A 212 11.53 20.17 6.49
CA GLN A 212 10.32 20.62 7.20
C GLN A 212 10.28 20.16 8.66
N GLY A 213 11.13 19.19 9.01
CA GLY A 213 11.08 18.25 10.10
C GLY A 213 10.74 18.68 11.53
N PHE A 214 10.55 17.69 12.40
CA PHE A 214 10.30 17.91 13.82
C PHE A 214 11.52 18.55 14.51
N ASN A 215 11.33 19.73 15.10
CA ASN A 215 12.35 20.45 15.86
C ASN A 215 12.59 19.84 17.25
N SER A 216 11.57 19.18 17.83
CA SER A 216 11.64 18.62 19.18
C SER A 216 10.79 17.36 19.32
N GLY A 217 11.07 16.58 20.37
CA GLY A 217 10.32 15.36 20.68
C GLY A 217 8.82 15.61 20.87
N ASP A 218 8.42 16.77 21.40
CA ASP A 218 7.00 17.08 21.62
C ASP A 218 6.20 17.12 20.32
N GLN A 219 6.80 17.61 19.24
CA GLN A 219 6.14 17.67 17.93
C GLN A 219 5.91 16.27 17.35
N PHE A 220 6.90 15.37 17.48
CA PHE A 220 6.74 13.99 17.04
C PHE A 220 5.68 13.26 17.87
N PHE A 221 5.72 13.39 19.20
CA PHE A 221 4.71 12.80 20.07
C PHE A 221 3.30 13.32 19.75
N ALA A 222 3.14 14.64 19.60
CA ALA A 222 1.84 15.23 19.26
C ALA A 222 1.33 14.70 17.92
N TYR A 223 2.19 14.61 16.91
CA TYR A 223 1.81 14.07 15.60
C TYR A 223 1.36 12.61 15.69
N LEU A 224 2.14 11.75 16.36
CA LEU A 224 1.77 10.35 16.56
C LEU A 224 0.48 10.19 17.35
N ARG A 225 0.30 10.96 18.42
CA ARG A 225 -0.92 10.96 19.24
C ARG A 225 -2.13 11.35 18.41
N ASP A 226 -2.04 12.43 17.63
CA ASP A 226 -3.17 12.93 16.86
C ASP A 226 -3.54 11.95 15.73
N SER A 227 -2.54 11.35 15.06
CA SER A 227 -2.77 10.27 14.08
C SER A 227 -3.41 9.03 14.72
N PHE A 228 -2.95 8.62 15.91
CA PHE A 228 -3.56 7.53 16.66
C PHE A 228 -5.00 7.84 17.04
N ASP A 229 -5.26 9.00 17.66
CA ASP A 229 -6.58 9.37 18.17
C ASP A 229 -7.60 9.50 17.02
N ALA A 230 -7.18 9.98 15.85
CA ALA A 230 -8.02 10.03 14.65
C ALA A 230 -8.44 8.63 14.17
N LEU A 231 -7.47 7.74 13.94
CA LEU A 231 -7.73 6.38 13.46
C LEU A 231 -8.45 5.53 14.50
N TYR A 232 -8.17 5.74 15.79
CA TYR A 232 -8.87 5.09 16.89
C TYR A 232 -10.34 5.50 16.91
N ALA A 233 -10.66 6.79 16.74
CA ALA A 233 -12.04 7.29 16.66
C ALA A 233 -12.80 6.71 15.44
N GLU A 234 -12.14 6.58 14.28
CA GLU A 234 -12.72 5.86 13.14
C GLU A 234 -13.01 4.39 13.47
N GLY A 235 -12.10 3.73 14.19
CA GLY A 235 -12.29 2.38 14.68
C GLY A 235 -13.47 2.23 15.64
N GLU A 236 -13.66 3.19 16.55
CA GLU A 236 -14.83 3.26 17.43
C GLU A 236 -16.12 3.47 16.64
N ALA A 237 -16.06 4.25 15.55
CA ALA A 237 -17.16 4.44 14.61
C ALA A 237 -17.43 3.24 13.69
N GLY A 238 -16.67 2.14 13.83
CA GLY A 238 -16.87 0.90 13.09
C GLY A 238 -16.06 0.79 11.78
N ALA A 239 -15.03 1.60 11.60
CA ALA A 239 -14.11 1.50 10.47
C ALA A 239 -12.62 1.43 10.90
N PRO A 240 -12.20 0.40 11.66
CA PRO A 240 -10.81 0.28 12.15
C PRO A 240 -9.77 0.32 11.02
N LYS A 241 -8.58 0.84 11.34
CA LYS A 241 -7.44 1.00 10.41
C LYS A 241 -6.14 0.50 11.03
N MET A 242 -5.04 0.58 10.29
CA MET A 242 -3.69 0.41 10.84
C MET A 242 -2.92 1.73 10.88
N LEU A 243 -2.00 1.86 11.84
CA LEU A 243 -1.06 2.97 11.97
C LEU A 243 0.37 2.42 11.95
N SER A 244 1.15 2.78 10.95
CA SER A 244 2.59 2.51 10.94
C SER A 244 3.34 3.61 11.70
N ILE A 245 4.36 3.24 12.48
CA ILE A 245 5.32 4.20 13.06
C ILE A 245 6.74 3.83 12.62
N GLY A 246 7.38 4.71 11.84
CA GLY A 246 8.75 4.53 11.38
C GLY A 246 9.79 5.05 12.37
N LEU A 247 10.77 4.22 12.72
CA LEU A 247 11.81 4.52 13.70
C LEU A 247 13.19 4.18 13.15
N HIS A 248 14.20 4.99 13.44
CA HIS A 248 15.60 4.72 13.04
C HIS A 248 16.51 4.74 14.26
N CYS A 249 17.38 3.74 14.38
CA CYS A 249 18.24 3.57 15.55
C CYS A 249 19.07 4.83 15.86
N ARG A 250 19.68 5.44 14.84
CA ARG A 250 20.49 6.66 14.96
C ARG A 250 19.71 7.94 15.28
N LEU A 251 18.39 7.95 15.04
CA LEU A 251 17.53 9.13 15.22
C LEU A 251 16.74 9.06 16.53
N ILE A 252 15.61 8.35 16.59
CA ILE A 252 14.77 8.26 17.81
C ILE A 252 15.51 7.65 18.99
N GLY A 253 16.56 6.85 18.74
CA GLY A 253 17.41 6.30 19.78
C GLY A 253 18.18 7.36 20.59
N ARG A 254 18.27 8.62 20.13
CA ARG A 254 18.89 9.73 20.87
C ARG A 254 18.09 10.07 22.13
N PRO A 255 18.73 10.41 23.28
CA PRO A 255 18.01 10.65 24.54
C PRO A 255 16.99 11.78 24.47
N GLY A 256 17.27 12.83 23.70
CA GLY A 256 16.34 13.95 23.52
C GLY A 256 15.09 13.61 22.70
N ARG A 257 15.13 12.54 21.89
CA ARG A 257 14.02 12.13 21.02
C ARG A 257 13.26 10.93 21.58
N VAL A 258 13.95 9.97 22.20
CA VAL A 258 13.33 8.73 22.72
C VAL A 258 12.22 8.98 23.73
N MET A 259 12.26 10.10 24.48
CA MET A 259 11.21 10.47 25.42
C MET A 259 9.87 10.75 24.73
N ALA A 260 9.88 11.18 23.46
CA ALA A 260 8.66 11.31 22.66
C ALA A 260 8.03 9.96 22.35
N LEU A 261 8.86 9.00 21.93
CA LEU A 261 8.42 7.62 21.69
C LEU A 261 7.88 7.00 22.98
N GLN A 262 8.59 7.17 24.10
CA GLN A 262 8.16 6.68 25.41
C GLN A 262 6.74 7.16 25.76
N ARG A 263 6.48 8.47 25.64
CA ARG A 263 5.15 9.04 25.89
C ARG A 263 4.09 8.51 24.94
N PHE A 264 4.46 8.20 23.70
CA PHE A 264 3.52 7.58 22.75
C PHE A 264 3.22 6.13 23.11
N LEU A 265 4.21 5.34 23.55
CA LEU A 265 3.97 3.99 24.05
C LEU A 265 3.06 4.01 25.30
N ASP A 266 3.24 4.98 26.20
CA ASP A 266 2.34 5.20 27.34
C ASP A 266 0.91 5.51 26.88
N HIS A 267 0.76 6.37 25.86
CA HIS A 267 -0.55 6.71 25.28
C HIS A 267 -1.24 5.49 24.69
N VAL A 268 -0.51 4.65 23.93
CA VAL A 268 -1.04 3.41 23.35
C VAL A 268 -1.42 2.41 24.45
N ALA A 269 -0.56 2.21 25.45
CA ALA A 269 -0.80 1.27 26.55
C ALA A 269 -1.99 1.67 27.45
N ALA A 270 -2.36 2.95 27.47
CA ALA A 270 -3.49 3.46 28.24
C ALA A 270 -4.85 3.28 27.53
N ARG A 271 -4.89 2.71 26.32
CA ARG A 271 -6.12 2.55 25.52
C ARG A 271 -6.50 1.09 25.38
N ASP A 272 -7.79 0.80 25.57
CA ASP A 272 -8.36 -0.52 25.31
C ASP A 272 -8.50 -0.78 23.81
N GLY A 273 -8.58 -2.06 23.41
CA GLY A 273 -8.87 -2.41 22.03
C GLY A 273 -7.81 -1.98 21.02
N VAL A 274 -6.55 -1.88 21.43
CA VAL A 274 -5.42 -1.67 20.51
C VAL A 274 -4.71 -3.00 20.24
N TRP A 275 -4.50 -3.31 18.95
CA TRP A 275 -3.66 -4.44 18.56
C TRP A 275 -2.27 -3.94 18.17
N VAL A 276 -1.28 -4.12 19.05
CA VAL A 276 0.14 -3.86 18.69
C VAL A 276 0.69 -5.10 17.99
N ALA A 277 1.07 -4.97 16.72
CA ALA A 277 1.33 -6.10 15.84
C ALA A 277 2.70 -6.03 15.15
N ARG A 278 3.28 -7.21 14.88
CA ARG A 278 4.29 -7.33 13.82
C ARG A 278 3.59 -7.25 12.46
N ARG A 279 4.29 -6.77 11.46
CA ARG A 279 3.75 -6.58 10.11
C ARG A 279 3.40 -7.91 9.44
N ILE A 280 4.16 -8.98 9.69
CA ILE A 280 3.80 -10.35 9.28
C ILE A 280 2.48 -10.83 9.90
N ASP A 281 2.15 -10.42 11.11
CA ASP A 281 0.89 -10.82 11.75
C ASP A 281 -0.29 -10.11 11.06
N ILE A 282 -0.13 -8.84 10.68
CA ILE A 282 -1.10 -8.12 9.83
C ILE A 282 -1.23 -8.80 8.46
N ALA A 283 -0.11 -9.20 7.84
CA ALA A 283 -0.13 -9.87 6.55
C ALA A 283 -0.92 -11.19 6.58
N ARG A 284 -0.65 -12.03 7.58
CA ARG A 284 -1.37 -13.30 7.79
C ARG A 284 -2.85 -13.06 8.07
N HIS A 285 -3.16 -12.14 8.98
CA HIS A 285 -4.53 -11.77 9.29
C HIS A 285 -5.30 -11.31 8.05
N TRP A 286 -4.69 -10.45 7.23
CA TRP A 286 -5.33 -9.94 6.02
C TRP A 286 -5.56 -11.05 4.99
N ALA A 287 -4.59 -11.94 4.79
CA ALA A 287 -4.73 -13.06 3.86
C ALA A 287 -5.81 -14.05 4.29
N GLU A 288 -6.02 -14.24 5.60
CA GLU A 288 -7.07 -15.09 6.13
C GLU A 288 -8.46 -14.44 6.07
N THR A 289 -8.55 -13.14 6.40
CA THR A 289 -9.84 -12.43 6.53
C THR A 289 -10.33 -11.78 5.24
N HIS A 290 -9.40 -11.40 4.37
CA HIS A 290 -9.63 -10.72 3.10
C HIS A 290 -8.75 -11.37 2.03
N PRO A 291 -8.98 -12.65 1.67
CA PRO A 291 -8.22 -13.29 0.60
C PRO A 291 -8.35 -12.51 -0.71
N PRO A 292 -7.36 -12.59 -1.61
CA PRO A 292 -7.44 -11.89 -2.89
C PRO A 292 -8.65 -12.39 -3.68
N GLU A 293 -9.53 -11.45 -4.05
CA GLU A 293 -10.65 -11.73 -4.94
C GLU A 293 -10.29 -11.36 -6.38
N PRO A 294 -10.60 -12.21 -7.37
CA PRO A 294 -10.45 -11.84 -8.77
C PRO A 294 -11.36 -10.65 -9.08
N LEU A 295 -10.76 -9.48 -9.28
CA LEU A 295 -11.48 -8.29 -9.74
C LEU A 295 -11.29 -8.16 -11.24
N ASP A 296 -12.41 -8.05 -11.97
CA ASP A 296 -12.39 -7.57 -13.34
C ASP A 296 -11.89 -6.12 -13.30
N ARG A 297 -10.71 -5.87 -13.87
CA ARG A 297 -10.10 -4.54 -13.96
C ARG A 297 -10.23 -4.03 -15.40
N PRO A 298 -11.29 -3.27 -15.73
CA PRO A 298 -11.49 -2.72 -17.06
C PRO A 298 -10.24 -2.02 -17.62
N SER A 299 -9.44 -1.36 -16.77
CA SER A 299 -8.22 -0.67 -17.18
C SER A 299 -7.07 -1.58 -17.61
N GLU A 300 -7.10 -2.87 -17.22
CA GLU A 300 -6.06 -3.86 -17.53
C GLU A 300 -6.50 -4.86 -18.63
N MET A 301 -7.75 -4.78 -19.09
CA MET A 301 -8.25 -5.66 -20.15
C MET A 301 -7.64 -5.27 -21.51
N ASP A 302 -7.43 -6.25 -22.38
CA ASP A 302 -7.24 -5.95 -23.80
C ASP A 302 -8.57 -5.47 -24.43
N ARG A 303 -8.47 -4.78 -25.57
CA ARG A 303 -9.62 -4.19 -26.26
C ARG A 303 -10.71 -5.21 -26.59
N ALA A 304 -10.34 -6.41 -27.03
CA ALA A 304 -11.31 -7.44 -27.42
C ALA A 304 -12.07 -7.96 -26.20
N SER A 305 -11.35 -8.24 -25.11
CA SER A 305 -11.92 -8.64 -23.82
C SER A 305 -12.84 -7.55 -23.24
N PHE A 306 -12.39 -6.29 -23.25
CA PHE A 306 -13.18 -5.15 -22.78
C PHE A 306 -14.48 -4.97 -23.56
N VAL A 307 -14.42 -4.96 -24.89
CA VAL A 307 -15.61 -4.78 -25.74
C VAL A 307 -16.53 -5.98 -25.65
N SER A 308 -15.99 -7.20 -25.56
CA SER A 308 -16.81 -8.41 -25.33
C SER A 308 -17.56 -8.35 -24.00
N ARG A 309 -16.95 -7.76 -22.97
CA ARG A 309 -17.52 -7.68 -21.63
C ARG A 309 -18.52 -6.52 -21.47
N PHE A 310 -18.18 -5.35 -21.99
CA PHE A 310 -18.88 -4.09 -21.74
C PHE A 310 -19.60 -3.51 -22.96
N GLY A 311 -19.35 -4.03 -24.17
CA GLY A 311 -19.95 -3.53 -25.41
C GLY A 311 -21.47 -3.68 -25.50
N GLY A 312 -22.06 -4.53 -24.66
CA GLY A 312 -23.51 -4.69 -24.54
C GLY A 312 -24.19 -3.66 -23.64
N ILE A 313 -23.45 -2.85 -22.86
CA ILE A 313 -24.04 -1.96 -21.84
C ILE A 313 -24.93 -0.87 -22.48
N PHE A 314 -24.53 -0.34 -23.65
CA PHE A 314 -25.33 0.62 -24.40
C PHE A 314 -26.03 -0.11 -25.56
N GLU A 315 -27.12 -0.84 -25.28
CA GLU A 315 -28.08 -1.37 -26.28
C GLU A 315 -27.47 -1.78 -27.63
N HIS A 316 -26.76 -2.92 -27.65
CA HIS A 316 -26.09 -3.46 -28.86
C HIS A 316 -25.16 -2.48 -29.60
N SER A 317 -24.64 -1.46 -28.92
CA SER A 317 -23.78 -0.44 -29.48
C SER A 317 -22.35 -0.58 -28.94
N PRO A 318 -21.59 -1.59 -29.41
CA PRO A 318 -20.23 -1.86 -28.93
C PRO A 318 -19.29 -0.69 -29.17
N TRP A 319 -19.60 0.18 -30.13
CA TRP A 319 -18.84 1.39 -30.41
C TRP A 319 -18.68 2.29 -29.17
N VAL A 320 -19.63 2.28 -28.22
CA VAL A 320 -19.50 3.08 -26.98
C VAL A 320 -18.38 2.53 -26.10
N ALA A 321 -18.28 1.20 -25.99
CA ALA A 321 -17.20 0.56 -25.25
C ALA A 321 -15.87 0.69 -25.99
N GLU A 322 -15.88 0.58 -27.32
CA GLU A 322 -14.71 0.83 -28.17
C GLU A 322 -14.15 2.25 -27.97
N ASP A 323 -15.01 3.26 -28.15
CA ASP A 323 -14.63 4.67 -27.98
C ASP A 323 -14.24 4.95 -26.52
N ALA A 324 -14.83 4.26 -25.53
CA ALA A 324 -14.46 4.38 -24.13
C ALA A 324 -13.11 3.73 -23.79
N TYR A 325 -12.77 2.62 -24.44
CA TYR A 325 -11.47 1.97 -24.33
C TYR A 325 -10.37 2.82 -24.96
N ASP A 326 -10.69 3.52 -26.05
CA ASP A 326 -9.76 4.43 -26.72
C ASP A 326 -9.55 5.75 -25.93
N LEU A 327 -10.31 5.95 -24.84
CA LEU A 327 -9.98 6.94 -23.81
C LEU A 327 -8.89 6.40 -22.86
N GLU A 328 -8.20 7.29 -22.15
CA GLU A 328 -7.27 6.89 -21.09
C GLU A 328 -8.03 6.28 -19.90
N LEU A 329 -8.24 4.96 -19.95
CA LEU A 329 -8.68 4.15 -18.81
C LEU A 329 -7.49 3.94 -17.87
N GLY A 330 -7.79 3.84 -16.59
CA GLY A 330 -6.79 3.72 -15.53
C GLY A 330 -7.47 3.33 -14.22
N PRO A 331 -6.75 3.23 -13.09
CA PRO A 331 -7.27 2.65 -11.85
C PRO A 331 -8.56 3.30 -11.31
N ALA A 332 -8.81 4.57 -11.62
CA ALA A 332 -10.05 5.26 -11.26
C ALA A 332 -11.30 4.69 -11.98
N HIS A 333 -11.11 3.97 -13.08
CA HIS A 333 -12.14 3.37 -13.90
C HIS A 333 -12.44 1.92 -13.53
N ASP A 334 -11.67 1.30 -12.63
CA ASP A 334 -11.89 -0.07 -12.13
C ASP A 334 -12.98 -0.13 -11.05
N CYS A 335 -14.03 0.65 -11.24
CA CYS A 335 -15.25 0.64 -10.47
C CYS A 335 -16.43 1.03 -11.37
N ALA A 336 -17.65 0.65 -10.98
CA ALA A 336 -18.85 0.92 -11.77
C ALA A 336 -19.02 2.41 -12.13
N THR A 337 -18.78 3.30 -11.16
CA THR A 337 -18.87 4.76 -11.38
C THR A 337 -17.84 5.27 -12.37
N GLY A 338 -16.60 4.80 -12.27
CA GLY A 338 -15.52 5.19 -13.16
C GLY A 338 -15.76 4.71 -14.59
N LEU A 339 -16.11 3.44 -14.76
CA LEU A 339 -16.45 2.88 -16.07
C LEU A 339 -17.67 3.58 -16.69
N ALA A 340 -18.74 3.79 -15.90
CA ALA A 340 -19.92 4.53 -16.37
C ALA A 340 -19.57 5.96 -16.81
N SER A 341 -18.65 6.64 -16.12
CA SER A 341 -18.15 7.96 -16.50
C SER A 341 -17.45 7.92 -17.86
N ALA A 342 -16.55 6.95 -18.08
CA ALA A 342 -15.84 6.79 -19.35
C ALA A 342 -16.81 6.49 -20.51
N MET A 343 -17.73 5.55 -20.32
CA MET A 343 -18.72 5.18 -21.34
C MET A 343 -19.70 6.32 -21.65
N ALA A 344 -20.17 7.03 -20.61
CA ALA A 344 -21.03 8.19 -20.81
C ALA A 344 -20.29 9.33 -21.54
N ARG A 345 -18.99 9.53 -21.27
CA ARG A 345 -18.16 10.50 -22.00
C ARG A 345 -18.02 10.13 -23.46
N ALA A 346 -17.70 8.86 -23.75
CA ALA A 346 -17.62 8.34 -25.12
C ALA A 346 -18.94 8.54 -25.87
N PHE A 347 -20.06 8.16 -25.25
CA PHE A 347 -21.39 8.35 -25.83
C PHE A 347 -21.70 9.83 -26.11
N ARG A 348 -21.46 10.73 -25.14
CA ARG A 348 -21.78 12.17 -25.26
C ARG A 348 -20.91 12.90 -26.28
N ALA A 349 -19.66 12.46 -26.45
CA ALA A 349 -18.73 13.02 -27.43
C ALA A 349 -19.05 12.61 -28.87
N ALA A 350 -19.82 11.54 -29.07
CA ALA A 350 -20.14 11.03 -30.39
C ALA A 350 -21.08 11.96 -31.20
N PRO A 351 -20.99 11.92 -32.54
CA PRO A 351 -21.90 12.66 -33.41
C PRO A 351 -23.38 12.38 -33.11
N PRO A 352 -24.29 13.35 -33.33
CA PRO A 352 -25.73 13.18 -33.08
C PRO A 352 -26.33 11.90 -33.69
N ASP A 353 -25.89 11.50 -34.88
CA ASP A 353 -26.42 10.33 -35.58
C ASP A 353 -26.03 9.01 -34.89
N LYS A 354 -24.78 8.88 -34.41
CA LYS A 354 -24.35 7.73 -33.60
C LYS A 354 -25.15 7.63 -32.31
N ARG A 355 -25.37 8.75 -31.62
CA ARG A 355 -26.16 8.79 -30.38
C ARG A 355 -27.61 8.41 -30.61
N ARG A 356 -28.21 8.90 -31.71
CA ARG A 356 -29.58 8.53 -32.12
C ARG A 356 -29.66 7.04 -32.46
N ALA A 357 -28.65 6.46 -33.11
CA ALA A 357 -28.62 5.05 -33.43
C ALA A 357 -28.71 4.17 -32.17
N VAL A 358 -28.04 4.55 -31.06
CA VAL A 358 -28.18 3.83 -29.78
C VAL A 358 -29.61 3.89 -29.27
N LEU A 359 -30.23 5.08 -29.28
CA LEU A 359 -31.62 5.23 -28.82
C LEU A 359 -32.60 4.42 -29.67
N ASN A 360 -32.36 4.34 -30.99
CA ASN A 360 -33.16 3.56 -31.92
C ASN A 360 -32.88 2.06 -31.85
N ALA A 361 -31.74 1.64 -31.27
CA ALA A 361 -31.38 0.24 -31.07
C ALA A 361 -32.00 -0.36 -29.80
N HIS A 362 -32.60 0.47 -28.95
CA HIS A 362 -33.34 0.03 -27.78
C HIS A 362 -34.47 -0.93 -28.22
N PRO A 363 -34.61 -2.11 -27.60
CA PRO A 363 -35.70 -3.03 -27.95
C PRO A 363 -37.06 -2.35 -27.74
N ASP A 364 -38.00 -2.66 -28.64
CA ASP A 364 -39.37 -2.12 -28.65
C ASP A 364 -39.99 -2.12 -27.24
N LEU A 365 -40.38 -0.94 -26.76
CA LEU A 365 -41.24 -0.78 -25.60
C LEU A 365 -42.56 -1.52 -25.86
N ALA A 366 -42.99 -2.38 -24.94
CA ALA A 366 -44.13 -3.28 -25.12
C ALA A 366 -44.05 -4.26 -26.32
N GLY A 367 -42.83 -4.50 -26.85
CA GLY A 367 -42.59 -5.37 -28.00
C GLY A 367 -42.57 -6.88 -27.70
N LYS A 368 -42.15 -7.67 -28.70
CA LYS A 368 -42.23 -9.15 -28.71
C LYS A 368 -41.64 -9.86 -27.48
N LEU A 369 -40.62 -9.28 -26.83
CA LEU A 369 -40.01 -9.84 -25.60
C LEU A 369 -40.90 -9.65 -24.36
N ALA A 370 -41.62 -8.52 -24.27
CA ALA A 370 -42.62 -8.27 -23.25
C ALA A 370 -43.83 -9.21 -23.43
N SER A 371 -44.31 -9.37 -24.66
CA SER A 371 -45.40 -10.31 -25.00
C SER A 371 -45.03 -11.78 -24.77
N ALA A 372 -43.75 -12.13 -24.83
CA ALA A 372 -43.24 -13.47 -24.58
C ALA A 372 -42.88 -13.73 -23.10
N GLY A 373 -43.03 -12.74 -22.20
CA GLY A 373 -42.68 -12.87 -20.79
C GLY A 373 -41.18 -13.11 -20.52
N ARG A 374 -40.31 -12.62 -21.40
CA ARG A 374 -38.85 -12.85 -21.35
C ARG A 374 -38.04 -11.63 -20.91
N LEU A 375 -38.69 -10.62 -20.34
CA LEU A 375 -38.02 -9.44 -19.79
C LEU A 375 -37.30 -9.79 -18.48
N THR A 376 -36.25 -9.03 -18.17
CA THR A 376 -35.66 -9.06 -16.82
C THR A 376 -36.65 -8.49 -15.80
N SER A 377 -36.41 -8.78 -14.51
CA SER A 377 -37.22 -8.22 -13.42
C SER A 377 -37.19 -6.69 -13.40
N GLU A 378 -36.04 -6.06 -13.65
CA GLU A 378 -35.95 -4.60 -13.71
C GLU A 378 -36.77 -4.05 -14.89
N SER A 379 -36.67 -4.64 -16.08
CA SER A 379 -37.39 -4.15 -17.26
C SER A 379 -38.90 -4.33 -17.14
N THR A 380 -39.36 -5.38 -16.45
CA THR A 380 -40.80 -5.58 -16.17
C THR A 380 -41.32 -4.52 -15.21
N ALA A 381 -40.57 -4.21 -14.14
CA ALA A 381 -40.95 -3.17 -13.19
C ALA A 381 -40.95 -1.77 -13.82
N GLU A 382 -39.96 -1.46 -14.67
CA GLU A 382 -39.88 -0.21 -15.40
C GLU A 382 -41.06 -0.05 -16.37
N GLN A 383 -41.36 -1.06 -17.18
CA GLN A 383 -42.46 -1.01 -18.13
C GLN A 383 -43.83 -0.91 -17.45
N ALA A 384 -44.03 -1.62 -16.33
CA ALA A 384 -45.23 -1.50 -15.52
C ALA A 384 -45.36 -0.09 -14.89
N SER A 385 -44.26 0.51 -14.43
CA SER A 385 -44.27 1.87 -13.89
C SER A 385 -44.63 2.93 -14.93
N ALA A 386 -44.33 2.67 -16.20
CA ALA A 386 -44.71 3.50 -17.34
C ALA A 386 -46.13 3.18 -17.88
N GLY A 387 -46.85 2.22 -17.28
CA GLY A 387 -48.20 1.80 -17.69
C GLY A 387 -48.24 1.04 -19.01
N LEU A 388 -47.10 0.52 -19.48
CA LEU A 388 -46.98 -0.17 -20.77
C LEU A 388 -47.62 -1.58 -20.76
N ASP A 389 -47.84 -2.14 -19.56
CA ASP A 389 -48.60 -3.36 -19.32
C ASP A 389 -50.12 -3.16 -19.47
N MET A 390 -50.59 -1.92 -19.35
CA MET A 390 -52.01 -1.53 -19.41
C MET A 390 -52.46 -1.01 -20.78
N LEU A 391 -51.57 -1.01 -21.79
CA LEU A 391 -51.91 -0.55 -23.14
C LEU A 391 -52.98 -1.44 -23.81
N THR A 392 -53.91 -0.81 -24.51
CA THR A 392 -54.81 -1.51 -25.44
C THR A 392 -54.04 -2.01 -26.68
N ASP A 393 -54.61 -2.95 -27.43
CA ASP A 393 -53.98 -3.51 -28.63
C ASP A 393 -53.68 -2.43 -29.69
N ASP A 394 -54.54 -1.42 -29.84
CA ASP A 394 -54.35 -0.30 -30.78
C ASP A 394 -53.24 0.66 -30.33
N GLU A 395 -53.14 0.95 -29.02
CA GLU A 395 -52.06 1.76 -28.46
C GLU A 395 -50.72 1.04 -28.60
N ARG A 396 -50.70 -0.27 -28.36
CA ARG A 396 -49.51 -1.11 -28.53
C ARG A 396 -49.05 -1.14 -29.99
N ALA A 397 -49.99 -1.29 -30.93
CA ALA A 397 -49.71 -1.23 -32.37
C ALA A 397 -49.13 0.12 -32.80
N THR A 398 -49.50 1.21 -32.12
CA THR A 398 -48.97 2.56 -32.38
C THR A 398 -47.54 2.74 -31.85
N PHE A 399 -47.18 2.10 -30.73
CA PHE A 399 -45.82 2.12 -30.18
C PHE A 399 -44.81 1.29 -31.00
N THR A 400 -45.27 0.25 -31.70
CA THR A 400 -44.44 -0.63 -32.54
C THR A 400 -44.35 -0.22 -34.01
N ARG A 401 -44.88 0.96 -34.38
CA ARG A 401 -44.96 1.48 -35.75
C ARG A 401 -43.89 2.53 -36.00
#